data_AF-A0A2D9SMA3-F1
#
_entry.id   AF-A0A2D9SMA3-F1
#
_cell.length_a   1.000
_cell.length_b   1.000
_cell.length_c   1.000
_cell.angle_alpha   90.00
_cell.angle_beta   90.00
_cell.angle_gamma   90.00
#
_symmetry.space_group_name_H-M   'P 1'
#
loop_
_entity.id
_entity.type
_entity.pdbx_description
1 polymer ?
#
loop_
_entity_poly.entity_id
_entity_poly.type
_entity_poly.pdbx_seq_one_letter_code
_entity_poly.pdbx_strand_id
1 'polypeptide(L)'
;MALTEFRHPYEILIRFKDGVACGIQLISETGVEKDGQVIQRTETPAEAQDVEGFALSDLIGETASTALLEVERLKTVIASREEEMEQLNERLVGMIEANGGEAA
;
A
#
# COMPACT_ATOMS: atom_id res chain seq x y z
N MET A 1 19.27 13.44 -6.98
CA MET A 1 18.03 12.85 -7.54
C MET A 1 18.30 11.37 -7.70
N ALA A 2 17.62 10.53 -6.90
CA ALA A 2 17.76 9.08 -6.98
C ALA A 2 16.49 8.52 -7.63
N LEU A 3 16.68 7.70 -8.67
CA LEU A 3 15.64 6.84 -9.20
C LEU A 3 15.79 5.49 -8.50
N THR A 4 14.72 4.99 -7.91
CA THR A 4 14.71 3.70 -7.20
C THR A 4 13.84 2.74 -7.98
N GLU A 5 14.39 1.60 -8.37
CA GLU A 5 13.63 0.52 -8.98
C GLU A 5 12.99 -0.33 -7.88
N PHE A 6 11.73 -0.71 -8.07
CA PHE A 6 11.06 -1.68 -7.21
C PHE A 6 10.54 -2.86 -8.02
N ARG A 7 10.47 -4.02 -7.36
CA ARG A 7 9.79 -5.21 -7.85
C ARG A 7 9.01 -5.80 -6.68
N HIS A 8 7.70 -5.90 -6.84
CA HIS A 8 6.82 -6.48 -5.83
C HIS A 8 6.00 -7.61 -6.44
N PRO A 9 5.77 -8.71 -5.71
CA PRO A 9 4.82 -9.73 -6.13
C PRO A 9 3.42 -9.10 -6.21
N TYR A 10 2.72 -9.32 -7.33
CA TYR A 10 1.39 -8.74 -7.57
C TYR A 10 0.32 -9.83 -7.61
N GLU A 11 0.52 -10.89 -8.40
CA GLU A 11 -0.40 -12.02 -8.48
C GLU A 11 0.37 -13.33 -8.47
N ILE A 12 -0.14 -14.32 -7.74
CA ILE A 12 0.40 -15.66 -7.69
C ILE A 12 -0.68 -16.70 -8.01
N LEU A 13 -0.41 -17.57 -9.00
CA LEU A 13 -1.23 -18.73 -9.30
C LEU A 13 -0.50 -19.98 -8.84
N ILE A 14 -1.11 -20.70 -7.89
CA ILE A 14 -0.60 -21.97 -7.40
C ILE A 14 -1.57 -23.07 -7.80
N ARG A 15 -1.06 -24.06 -8.52
CA ARG A 15 -1.83 -25.22 -8.94
C ARG A 15 -1.56 -26.36 -7.98
N PHE A 16 -2.63 -27.02 -7.56
CA PHE A 16 -2.57 -28.21 -6.72
C PHE A 16 -3.08 -29.41 -7.51
N LYS A 17 -2.42 -30.55 -7.32
CA LYS A 17 -2.90 -31.84 -7.78
C LYS A 17 -2.73 -32.83 -6.63
N ASP A 18 -3.82 -33.52 -6.28
CA ASP A 18 -3.83 -34.50 -5.18
C ASP A 18 -3.33 -33.92 -3.84
N GLY A 19 -3.62 -32.64 -3.58
CA GLY A 19 -3.22 -31.95 -2.35
C GLY A 19 -1.77 -31.44 -2.32
N VAL A 20 -1.00 -31.67 -3.39
CA VAL A 20 0.39 -31.23 -3.51
C VAL A 20 0.49 -30.11 -4.54
N ALA A 21 1.25 -29.06 -4.23
CA ALA A 21 1.53 -28.00 -5.19
C ALA A 21 2.30 -28.60 -6.39
N CYS A 22 1.85 -28.30 -7.62
CA CYS A 22 2.40 -28.87 -8.85
C CYS A 22 2.75 -27.82 -9.90
N GLY A 23 2.54 -26.53 -9.61
CA GLY A 23 2.98 -25.43 -10.45
C GLY A 23 2.71 -24.08 -9.79
N ILE A 24 3.64 -23.16 -9.95
CA ILE A 24 3.54 -21.80 -9.43
C ILE A 24 3.85 -20.83 -10.57
N GLN A 25 3.00 -19.84 -10.76
CA GLN A 25 3.23 -18.72 -11.66
C GLN A 25 3.14 -17.42 -10.86
N LEU A 26 4.13 -16.55 -11.02
CA LEU A 26 4.19 -15.26 -10.35
C LEU A 26 4.18 -14.14 -11.38
N ILE A 27 3.28 -13.19 -11.19
CA ILE A 27 3.26 -11.90 -11.85
C ILE A 27 3.79 -10.90 -10.83
N SER A 28 4.81 -10.14 -11.22
CA SER A 28 5.36 -9.06 -10.40
C SER A 28 4.94 -7.72 -10.99
N GLU A 29 4.73 -6.73 -10.13
CA GLU A 29 4.71 -5.35 -10.53
C GLU A 29 6.14 -4.80 -10.40
N THR A 30 6.63 -4.17 -11.47
CA THR A 30 7.91 -3.48 -11.47
C THR A 30 7.69 -2.01 -11.74
N GLY A 31 8.55 -1.16 -11.20
CA GLY A 31 8.42 0.27 -11.44
C GLY A 31 9.62 1.06 -11.01
N VAL A 32 9.56 2.35 -11.36
CA VAL A 32 10.58 3.34 -11.01
C VAL A 32 9.92 4.41 -10.17
N GLU A 33 10.47 4.62 -8.99
CA GLU A 33 10.14 5.72 -8.10
C GLU A 33 11.19 6.82 -8.19
N LYS A 34 10.73 8.06 -8.06
CA LYS A 34 11.58 9.23 -7.90
C LYS A 34 11.07 10.04 -6.73
N ASP A 35 11.92 10.23 -5.73
CA ASP A 35 11.59 11.03 -4.55
C ASP A 35 10.26 10.57 -3.88
N GLY A 36 10.01 9.25 -3.85
CA GLY A 36 8.81 8.62 -3.27
C GLY A 36 7.56 8.65 -4.15
N GLN A 37 7.65 9.15 -5.39
CA GLN A 37 6.55 9.13 -6.35
C GLN A 37 6.80 8.12 -7.46
N VAL A 38 5.82 7.25 -7.72
CA VAL A 38 5.88 6.27 -8.82
C VAL A 38 5.78 7.01 -10.16
N ILE A 39 6.82 6.92 -10.98
CA ILE A 39 6.88 7.52 -12.32
C ILE A 39 6.41 6.51 -13.38
N GLN A 40 6.79 5.25 -13.20
CA GLN A 40 6.46 4.19 -14.13
C GLN A 40 6.14 2.92 -13.36
N ARG A 41 5.16 2.17 -13.87
CA ARG A 41 4.66 0.93 -13.31
C ARG A 41 4.31 -0.01 -14.45
N THR A 42 4.75 -1.25 -14.37
CA THR A 42 4.56 -2.25 -15.42
C THR A 42 4.46 -3.64 -14.80
N GLU A 43 3.45 -4.38 -15.21
CA GLU A 43 3.28 -5.79 -14.85
C GLU A 43 4.22 -6.66 -15.68
N THR A 44 4.94 -7.56 -15.02
CA THR A 44 5.74 -8.57 -15.72
C THR A 44 4.83 -9.68 -16.21
N PRO A 45 5.15 -10.32 -17.35
CA PRO A 45 4.49 -11.56 -17.74
C PRO A 45 4.57 -12.61 -16.63
N ALA A 46 3.63 -13.55 -16.63
CA ALA A 46 3.61 -14.64 -15.66
C ALA A 46 4.86 -15.53 -15.81
N GLU A 47 5.70 -15.55 -14.77
CA GLU A 47 6.92 -16.34 -14.72
C GLU A 47 6.70 -17.60 -13.90
N ALA A 48 7.07 -18.76 -14.46
CA ALA A 48 7.02 -20.03 -13.72
C ALA A 48 8.06 -20.02 -12.60
N GLN A 49 7.64 -20.41 -11.39
CA GLN A 49 8.52 -20.55 -10.23
C GLN A 49 8.73 -22.02 -9.91
N ASP A 50 9.91 -22.35 -9.39
CA ASP A 50 10.22 -23.70 -8.92
C ASP A 50 9.41 -24.04 -7.68
N VAL A 51 8.73 -25.18 -7.71
CA VAL A 51 7.82 -25.63 -6.65
C VAL A 51 8.58 -26.20 -5.46
N GLU A 52 9.73 -26.87 -5.67
CA GLU A 52 10.51 -27.52 -4.60
C GLU A 52 11.23 -26.51 -3.68
N GLY A 53 11.33 -25.24 -4.06
CA GLY A 53 11.99 -24.18 -3.29
C GLY A 53 11.06 -23.03 -2.88
N PHE A 54 9.77 -23.07 -3.22
CA PHE A 54 8.88 -21.96 -2.97
C PHE A 54 8.30 -22.00 -1.55
N ALA A 55 8.87 -21.21 -0.66
CA ALA A 55 8.38 -21.05 0.71
C ALA A 55 7.07 -20.25 0.72
N LEU A 56 5.97 -20.89 0.32
CA LEU A 56 4.65 -20.28 0.24
C LEU A 56 4.21 -19.66 1.58
N SER A 57 4.53 -20.33 2.70
CA SER A 57 4.30 -19.83 4.04
C SER A 57 4.97 -18.48 4.28
N ASP A 58 6.19 -18.32 3.79
CA ASP A 58 7.03 -17.15 4.02
C ASP A 58 6.55 -16.00 3.17
N LEU A 59 6.23 -16.26 1.89
CA LEU A 59 5.64 -15.24 1.01
C LEU A 59 4.30 -14.74 1.57
N ILE A 60 3.41 -15.63 1.98
CA ILE A 60 2.11 -15.25 2.58
C ILE A 60 2.35 -14.47 3.88
N GLY A 61 3.26 -14.93 4.73
CA GLY A 61 3.59 -14.29 6.01
C GLY A 61 4.14 -12.88 5.83
N GLU A 62 5.14 -12.70 4.97
CA GLU A 62 5.75 -11.41 4.65
C GLU A 62 4.74 -10.45 4.02
N THR A 63 3.93 -10.95 3.07
CA THR A 63 2.91 -10.13 2.40
C THR A 63 1.84 -9.68 3.38
N ALA A 64 1.34 -10.59 4.24
CA ALA A 64 0.35 -10.26 5.25
C ALA A 64 0.89 -9.29 6.30
N SER A 65 2.15 -9.47 6.73
CA SER A 65 2.81 -8.56 7.68
C SER A 65 2.99 -7.16 7.08
N THR A 66 3.45 -7.07 5.84
CA THR A 66 3.63 -5.80 5.12
C THR A 66 2.29 -5.09 4.93
N ALA A 67 1.26 -5.82 4.51
CA ALA A 67 -0.09 -5.28 4.36
C ALA A 67 -0.67 -4.78 5.69
N LEU A 68 -0.43 -5.51 6.79
CA LEU A 68 -0.89 -5.10 8.11
C LEU A 68 -0.21 -3.80 8.57
N LEU A 69 1.10 -3.68 8.39
CA LEU A 69 1.86 -2.47 8.72
C LEU A 69 1.38 -1.26 7.91
N GLU A 70 1.10 -1.45 6.62
CA GLU A 70 0.59 -0.37 5.77
C GLU A 70 -0.83 0.05 6.18
N VAL A 71 -1.69 -0.89 6.56
CA VAL A 71 -3.02 -0.58 7.12
C VAL A 71 -2.91 0.21 8.42
N GLU A 72 -2.02 -0.17 9.33
CA GLU A 72 -1.78 0.57 10.57
C GLU A 72 -1.28 1.98 10.29
N ARG A 73 -0.30 2.12 9.38
CA ARG A 73 0.20 3.43 8.94
C ARG A 73 -0.91 4.31 8.38
N LEU A 74 -1.75 3.76 7.49
CA LEU A 74 -2.88 4.48 6.90
C LEU A 74 -3.91 4.88 7.95
N LYS A 75 -4.20 4.03 8.95
CA LYS A 75 -5.08 4.37 10.08
C LYS A 75 -4.53 5.54 10.89
N THR A 76 -3.22 5.56 11.19
CA THR A 76 -2.59 6.69 11.88
C THR A 76 -2.68 7.98 11.05
N VAL A 77 -2.45 7.89 9.73
CA VAL A 77 -2.60 9.04 8.83
C VAL A 77 -4.04 9.57 8.86
N ILE A 78 -5.04 8.70 8.76
CA ILE A 78 -6.45 9.10 8.81
C ILE A 78 -6.75 9.82 10.14
N ALA A 79 -6.39 9.23 11.27
CA ALA A 79 -6.63 9.84 12.58
C ALA A 79 -5.98 11.23 12.71
N SER A 80 -4.74 11.40 12.22
CA SER A 80 -4.08 12.70 12.24
C SER A 80 -4.79 13.74 11.35
N ARG A 81 -5.34 13.32 10.20
CA ARG A 81 -6.08 14.21 9.29
C ARG A 81 -7.45 14.59 9.84
N GLU A 82 -8.10 13.68 10.54
CA GLU A 82 -9.36 13.96 11.24
C GLU A 82 -9.15 15.00 12.34
N GLU A 83 -8.08 14.88 13.13
CA GLU A 83 -7.72 15.88 14.16
C GLU A 83 -7.39 17.25 13.54
N GLU A 84 -6.61 17.29 12.45
CA GLU A 84 -6.34 18.54 11.73
C GLU A 84 -7.62 19.20 11.21
N MET A 85 -8.56 18.41 10.68
CA MET A 85 -9.85 18.90 10.19
C MET A 85 -10.71 19.47 11.33
N GLU A 86 -10.73 18.81 12.49
CA GLU A 86 -11.46 19.29 13.67
C GLU A 86 -10.90 20.62 14.18
N GLN A 87 -9.58 20.72 14.33
CA GLN A 87 -8.90 21.97 14.71
C GLN A 87 -9.15 23.11 13.69
N LEU A 88 -9.13 22.79 12.40
CA LEU A 88 -9.43 23.76 11.35
C LEU A 88 -10.89 24.24 11.43
N ASN A 89 -11.81 23.32 11.71
CA ASN A 89 -13.24 23.63 11.86
C ASN A 89 -13.49 24.51 13.09
N GLU A 90 -12.90 24.20 14.24
CA GLU A 90 -12.96 25.04 15.44
C GLU A 90 -12.42 26.45 15.17
N ARG A 91 -11.31 26.55 14.44
CA ARG A 91 -10.72 27.84 14.06
C ARG A 91 -11.63 28.63 13.11
N LEU A 92 -12.28 27.96 12.15
CA LEU A 92 -13.25 28.57 11.25
C LEU A 92 -14.47 29.09 12.02
N VAL A 93 -15.03 28.29 12.94
CA VAL A 93 -16.14 28.70 13.82
C VAL A 93 -15.74 29.92 14.64
N GLY A 94 -14.58 29.90 15.29
CA GLY A 94 -14.08 31.04 16.07
C GLY A 94 -13.86 32.31 15.24
N MET A 95 -13.43 32.18 13.98
CA MET A 95 -13.31 33.31 13.05
C MET A 95 -14.67 33.86 12.60
N ILE A 96 -15.67 32.98 12.42
CA ILE A 96 -17.04 33.39 12.08
C ILE A 96 -17.69 34.13 13.26
N GLU A 97 -17.52 33.63 14.49
CA GLU A 97 -18.01 34.29 15.71
C GLU A 97 -17.32 35.64 15.93
N ALA A 98 -16.00 35.73 15.72
CA ALA A 98 -15.25 36.97 15.83
C ALA A 98 -15.65 38.02 14.78
N ASN A 99 -16.04 37.60 13.57
CA ASN A 99 -16.46 38.50 12.49
C ASN A 99 -17.97 38.78 12.47
N GLY A 100 -18.79 37.91 13.07
CA GLY A 100 -20.26 38.05 13.15
C GLY A 100 -20.74 38.97 14.29
N GLY A 101 -19.85 39.37 15.19
CA GLY A 101 -20.15 40.27 16.32
C GLY A 101 -20.20 41.77 15.98
N GLU A 102 -19.93 42.18 14.73
CA GLU A 102 -19.96 43.59 14.31
C GLU A 102 -21.19 44.00 13.48
N ALA A 103 -22.20 43.13 13.33
CA ALA A 103 -23.41 43.48 12.58
C ALA A 103 -24.70 43.01 13.26
N ALA A 104 -25.07 43.65 14.38
CA ALA A 104 -26.42 44.11 14.75
C ALA A 104 -26.50 44.47 16.24
#